data_AF-A0A1Q3EC71-F1
#
_entry.id   AF-A0A1Q3EC71-F1
#
_cell.length_a   1.000
_cell.length_b   1.000
_cell.length_c   1.000
_cell.angle_alpha   90.00
_cell.angle_beta   90.00
_cell.angle_gamma   90.00
#
_symmetry.space_group_name_H-M   'P 1'
#
loop_
_entity.id
_entity.type
_entity.pdbx_description
1 polymer ?
#
loop_
_entity_poly.entity_id
_entity_poly.type
_entity_poly.pdbx_seq_one_letter_code
_entity_poly.pdbx_strand_id
1 'polypeptide(L)'
;MSFGGPPSNNSGFKVTPPDRGSFPLDHYAECKEQMMLYVNCLKNNSSTSTACRDISKEYLNCRMNRGLMQLEDWESLGLANVGKDASSEKGINKNINYALYYSYGYYSYGESLSARNGNLYFSVTISCTALIDGATTLELDNAITKDGEVVVWHDENIVATKCKDTGPAFANDTQFPYVGKYIANLTLAQLQTLDCGSKRQIDFPLQSTYPGVRISTLTELFSFAECADPDFRILWNIESKVNAEHTNQTRSPEDFVTRQHHIFVNSPYRHSITYQSFDWRTLVVMKALDRSIPTSALVDLETAVMPDNETSPWLAGLRLDAFPGDMSAQIASAAHAINADILSPADVASVVVDPTLPEYVPFTTRSMVDYAHHLGMLVKPWTVNRMSIVEHLLDWNVDGIITDYPNMVRRLVQQRSRPVAPKYPKKRVLECLNRHLKKAMSPSPQ
;
A
#
# COMPACT_ATOMS: atom_id res chain seq x y z
N MET A 1 -58.74 -4.71 -49.97
CA MET A 1 -57.66 -3.92 -49.35
C MET A 1 -56.84 -4.91 -48.52
N SER A 2 -55.81 -5.55 -49.08
CA SER A 2 -54.47 -4.98 -49.34
C SER A 2 -53.64 -4.96 -48.05
N PHE A 3 -52.41 -5.47 -47.93
CA PHE A 3 -51.49 -6.27 -48.76
C PHE A 3 -50.35 -6.70 -47.78
N GLY A 4 -49.61 -7.76 -48.10
CA GLY A 4 -48.57 -8.32 -47.22
C GLY A 4 -47.26 -7.52 -47.09
N GLY A 5 -46.39 -8.01 -46.20
CA GLY A 5 -44.97 -7.64 -46.05
C GLY A 5 -44.14 -8.88 -45.61
N PRO A 6 -42.85 -8.96 -45.96
CA PRO A 6 -42.15 -10.20 -46.36
C PRO A 6 -41.65 -11.09 -45.20
N PRO A 7 -41.28 -12.36 -45.48
CA PRO A 7 -40.72 -13.27 -44.48
C PRO A 7 -39.32 -12.80 -44.09
N SER A 8 -39.10 -12.39 -42.84
CA SER A 8 -37.75 -12.32 -42.32
C SER A 8 -37.27 -13.75 -42.11
N ASN A 9 -36.41 -14.22 -43.01
CA ASN A 9 -35.63 -15.45 -42.85
C ASN A 9 -35.11 -15.54 -41.40
N ASN A 10 -35.74 -16.41 -40.61
CA ASN A 10 -35.26 -16.79 -39.30
C ASN A 10 -34.14 -17.82 -39.49
N SER A 11 -33.08 -17.46 -40.23
CA SER A 11 -31.82 -18.18 -40.17
C SER A 11 -31.22 -17.85 -38.82
N GLY A 12 -31.44 -18.76 -37.88
CA GLY A 12 -31.29 -18.55 -36.45
C GLY A 12 -30.01 -17.82 -36.09
N PHE A 13 -30.16 -16.57 -35.64
CA PHE A 13 -29.18 -15.97 -34.76
C PHE A 13 -29.49 -16.48 -33.35
N LYS A 14 -29.07 -17.72 -33.09
CA LYS A 14 -29.09 -18.29 -31.75
C LYS A 14 -27.92 -17.64 -31.00
N VAL A 15 -28.17 -16.47 -30.43
CA VAL A 15 -27.20 -15.83 -29.53
C VAL A 15 -27.06 -16.72 -28.32
N THR A 16 -25.86 -17.25 -28.09
CA THR A 16 -25.54 -17.92 -26.83
C THR A 16 -25.09 -16.83 -25.87
N PRO A 17 -25.83 -16.57 -24.77
CA PRO A 17 -25.39 -15.58 -23.82
C PRO A 17 -24.08 -16.00 -23.15
N PRO A 18 -23.08 -15.10 -23.02
CA PRO A 18 -23.02 -13.79 -23.63
C PRO A 18 -21.85 -13.68 -24.62
N ASP A 19 -22.13 -13.83 -25.92
CA ASP A 19 -21.21 -13.46 -27.01
C ASP A 19 -20.90 -11.94 -27.10
N ARG A 20 -21.40 -11.14 -26.16
CA ARG A 20 -20.88 -9.81 -25.80
C ARG A 20 -20.98 -9.62 -24.28
N GLY A 21 -20.11 -10.35 -23.59
CA GLY A 21 -19.97 -10.45 -22.14
C GLY A 21 -20.29 -9.18 -21.37
N SER A 22 -21.07 -9.36 -20.31
CA SER A 22 -21.42 -8.38 -19.26
C SER A 22 -20.38 -7.27 -19.12
N PHE A 23 -20.77 -6.05 -19.53
CA PHE A 23 -19.98 -4.86 -19.25
C PHE A 23 -19.68 -4.79 -17.75
N PRO A 24 -18.46 -4.41 -17.33
CA PRO A 24 -18.19 -4.07 -15.94
C PRO A 24 -19.25 -3.06 -15.46
N LEU A 25 -19.97 -3.44 -14.40
CA LEU A 25 -20.89 -2.52 -13.76
C LEU A 25 -20.08 -1.35 -13.22
N ASP A 26 -20.61 -0.14 -13.39
CA ASP A 26 -20.01 1.09 -12.87
C ASP A 26 -20.25 1.16 -11.34
N HIS A 27 -19.64 0.22 -10.61
CA HIS A 27 -19.83 0.03 -9.18
C HIS A 27 -19.43 1.26 -8.36
N TYR A 28 -18.52 2.07 -8.90
CA TYR A 28 -17.99 3.28 -8.26
C TYR A 28 -18.58 4.56 -8.83
N ALA A 29 -19.62 4.47 -9.68
CA ALA A 29 -20.31 5.61 -10.24
C ALA A 29 -19.42 6.58 -11.06
N GLU A 30 -18.33 6.08 -11.66
CA GLU A 30 -17.32 6.85 -12.41
C GLU A 30 -17.90 7.57 -13.63
N CYS A 31 -18.96 7.03 -14.23
CA CYS A 31 -19.68 7.63 -15.35
C CYS A 31 -21.14 7.93 -14.98
N LYS A 32 -21.47 8.01 -13.68
CA LYS A 32 -22.84 8.23 -13.20
C LYS A 32 -23.39 9.59 -13.61
N GLU A 33 -22.56 10.62 -13.66
CA GLU A 33 -22.99 11.95 -14.09
C GLU A 33 -23.45 11.93 -15.55
N GLN A 34 -22.62 11.42 -16.47
CA GLN A 34 -22.95 11.28 -17.89
C GLN A 34 -24.12 10.31 -18.09
N MET A 35 -24.21 9.26 -17.28
CA MET A 35 -25.35 8.34 -17.26
C MET A 35 -26.64 9.06 -16.87
N MET A 36 -26.63 9.88 -15.83
CA MET A 36 -27.80 10.64 -15.39
C MET A 36 -28.20 11.70 -16.42
N LEU A 37 -27.24 12.37 -17.06
CA LEU A 37 -27.52 13.30 -18.16
C LEU A 37 -28.20 12.58 -19.33
N TYR A 38 -27.70 11.40 -19.71
CA TYR A 38 -28.29 10.59 -20.77
C TYR A 38 -29.71 10.11 -20.41
N VAL A 39 -29.90 9.58 -19.19
CA VAL A 39 -31.21 9.10 -18.72
C VAL A 39 -32.22 10.25 -18.61
N ASN A 40 -31.81 11.43 -18.14
CA ASN A 40 -32.68 12.60 -18.09
C ASN A 40 -33.04 13.10 -19.49
N CYS A 41 -32.10 13.09 -20.44
CA CYS A 41 -32.39 13.39 -21.83
C CYS A 41 -33.46 12.45 -22.41
N LEU A 42 -33.34 11.13 -22.16
CA LEU A 42 -34.34 10.16 -22.60
C LEU A 42 -35.71 10.44 -22.00
N LYS A 43 -35.79 10.70 -20.69
CA LYS A 43 -37.05 11.04 -20.00
C LYS A 43 -37.74 12.25 -20.62
N ASN A 44 -36.97 13.29 -20.97
CA ASN A 44 -37.50 14.52 -21.55
C ASN A 44 -37.89 14.40 -23.03
N ASN A 45 -37.45 13.34 -23.72
CA ASN A 45 -37.70 13.11 -25.16
C ASN A 45 -38.51 11.82 -25.41
N SER A 46 -39.39 11.46 -24.47
CA SER A 46 -40.27 10.28 -24.57
C SER A 46 -39.53 8.97 -24.88
N SER A 47 -38.35 8.80 -24.28
CA SER A 47 -37.43 7.66 -24.48
C SER A 47 -36.87 7.51 -25.89
N THR A 48 -36.91 8.57 -26.70
CA THR A 48 -36.32 8.58 -28.04
C THR A 48 -34.81 8.82 -27.95
N SER A 49 -34.01 7.79 -28.28
CA SER A 49 -32.54 7.86 -28.19
C SER A 49 -31.89 8.76 -29.24
N THR A 50 -32.56 9.00 -30.38
CA THR A 50 -32.04 9.84 -31.47
C THR A 50 -31.74 11.27 -31.04
N ALA A 51 -32.57 11.86 -30.18
CA ALA A 51 -32.38 13.21 -29.65
C ALA A 51 -31.24 13.32 -28.62
N CYS A 52 -30.77 12.18 -28.11
CA CYS A 52 -29.77 12.10 -27.03
C CYS A 52 -28.44 11.49 -27.51
N ARG A 53 -28.19 11.46 -28.83
CA ARG A 53 -27.02 10.77 -29.41
C ARG A 53 -25.69 11.40 -29.01
N ASP A 54 -25.61 12.73 -28.90
CA ASP A 54 -24.39 13.42 -28.43
C ASP A 54 -24.06 13.04 -26.98
N ILE A 55 -25.06 13.07 -26.08
CA ILE A 55 -24.91 12.71 -24.67
C ILE A 55 -24.63 11.21 -24.51
N SER A 56 -25.26 10.37 -25.35
CA SER A 56 -24.96 8.93 -25.41
C SER A 56 -23.51 8.68 -25.82
N LYS A 57 -22.97 9.48 -26.76
CA LYS A 57 -21.57 9.38 -27.19
C LYS A 57 -20.63 9.76 -26.05
N GLU A 58 -20.93 10.82 -25.30
CA GLU A 58 -20.15 11.21 -24.12
C GLU A 58 -20.18 10.13 -23.02
N TYR A 59 -21.36 9.55 -22.75
CA TYR A 59 -21.48 8.47 -21.77
C TYR A 59 -20.70 7.22 -22.18
N LEU A 60 -20.82 6.78 -23.44
CA LEU A 60 -20.07 5.63 -23.95
C LEU A 60 -18.56 5.92 -24.00
N ASN A 61 -18.16 7.14 -24.36
CA ASN A 61 -16.77 7.58 -24.31
C ASN A 61 -16.21 7.49 -22.88
N CYS A 62 -16.97 7.95 -21.89
CA CYS A 62 -16.60 7.81 -20.48
C CYS A 62 -16.36 6.33 -20.13
N ARG A 63 -17.30 5.45 -20.46
CA ARG A 63 -17.18 4.03 -20.14
C ARG A 63 -15.99 3.36 -20.82
N MET A 64 -15.75 3.66 -22.09
CA MET A 64 -14.62 3.15 -22.87
C MET A 64 -13.28 3.61 -22.28
N ASN A 65 -13.13 4.91 -22.01
CA ASN A 65 -11.90 5.47 -21.44
C ASN A 65 -11.63 5.02 -20.00
N ARG A 66 -12.68 4.65 -19.25
CA ARG A 66 -12.57 4.15 -17.87
C ARG A 66 -12.44 2.62 -17.80
N GLY A 67 -12.43 1.92 -18.94
CA GLY A 67 -12.35 0.46 -18.99
C GLY A 67 -13.62 -0.25 -18.50
N LEU A 68 -14.72 0.49 -18.39
CA LEU A 68 -16.07 -0.02 -18.05
C LEU A 68 -16.80 -0.57 -19.30
N MET A 69 -16.14 -0.49 -20.45
CA MET A 69 -16.54 -1.01 -21.75
C MET A 69 -15.29 -1.20 -22.61
N GLN A 70 -15.29 -2.21 -23.49
CA GLN A 70 -14.24 -2.39 -24.49
C GLN A 70 -14.16 -1.18 -25.42
N LEU A 71 -12.95 -0.75 -25.79
CA LEU A 71 -12.75 0.30 -26.78
C LEU A 71 -13.33 -0.14 -28.13
N GLU A 72 -14.24 0.66 -28.67
CA GLU A 72 -14.98 0.42 -29.91
C GLU A 72 -15.02 1.72 -30.73
N ASP A 73 -15.00 1.58 -32.06
CA ASP A 73 -15.04 2.72 -32.95
C ASP A 73 -16.45 3.33 -33.03
N TRP A 74 -16.54 4.64 -33.25
CA TRP A 74 -17.84 5.32 -33.32
C TRP A 74 -18.74 4.80 -34.44
N GLU A 75 -18.17 4.24 -35.51
CA GLU A 75 -18.92 3.61 -36.58
C GLU A 75 -19.57 2.29 -36.15
N SER A 76 -18.83 1.44 -35.40
CA SER A 76 -19.37 0.17 -34.88
C SER A 76 -20.48 0.38 -33.85
N LEU A 77 -20.45 1.52 -33.14
CA LEU A 77 -21.47 1.96 -32.19
C LEU A 77 -22.61 2.76 -32.84
N GLY A 78 -22.59 3.01 -34.15
CA GLY A 78 -23.63 3.77 -34.85
C GLY A 78 -23.66 5.27 -34.49
N LEU A 79 -22.52 5.85 -34.08
CA LEU A 79 -22.33 7.23 -33.62
C LEU A 79 -21.29 8.03 -34.44
N ALA A 80 -20.92 7.55 -35.63
CA ALA A 80 -19.93 8.20 -36.50
C ALA A 80 -20.30 9.64 -36.91
N ASN A 81 -21.59 9.96 -36.99
CA ASN A 81 -22.08 11.26 -37.50
C ASN A 81 -22.43 12.28 -36.39
N VAL A 82 -21.87 12.11 -35.19
CA VAL A 82 -22.25 12.87 -33.97
C VAL A 82 -21.05 13.74 -33.52
N GLY A 83 -21.21 15.07 -33.51
CA GLY A 83 -20.22 16.04 -33.01
C GLY A 83 -19.11 16.49 -33.99
N LYS A 84 -19.42 17.39 -34.93
CA LYS A 84 -18.40 18.28 -35.54
C LYS A 84 -18.47 19.63 -34.81
N ASP A 85 -17.30 20.16 -34.43
CA ASP A 85 -17.01 21.42 -33.68
C ASP A 85 -17.02 21.27 -32.14
N ALA A 86 -16.11 21.82 -31.31
CA ALA A 86 -14.84 22.53 -31.45
C ALA A 86 -14.06 22.47 -30.10
N SER A 87 -12.76 22.77 -30.18
CA SER A 87 -11.68 22.71 -29.15
C SER A 87 -11.69 23.75 -28.01
N SER A 88 -11.13 23.44 -26.84
CA SER A 88 -9.89 24.08 -26.30
C SER A 88 -9.60 23.72 -24.82
N GLU A 89 -8.40 23.16 -24.56
CA GLU A 89 -7.79 23.04 -23.23
C GLU A 89 -6.75 24.17 -23.02
N LYS A 90 -6.61 24.67 -21.79
CA LYS A 90 -5.41 25.39 -21.32
C LYS A 90 -5.00 24.83 -19.96
N GLY A 91 -3.88 24.10 -19.95
CA GLY A 91 -3.21 23.64 -18.73
C GLY A 91 -2.27 24.69 -18.13
N ILE A 92 -2.14 24.67 -16.82
CA ILE A 92 -1.01 25.26 -16.09
C ILE A 92 -0.29 24.10 -15.40
N ASN A 93 0.97 23.92 -15.77
CA ASN A 93 1.84 22.84 -15.32
C ASN A 93 2.67 23.32 -14.12
N LYS A 94 2.65 22.58 -13.01
CA LYS A 94 3.69 22.63 -11.97
C LYS A 94 4.08 21.19 -11.63
N ASN A 95 5.31 20.83 -11.97
CA ASN A 95 5.92 19.55 -11.66
C ASN A 95 6.14 19.42 -10.15
N ILE A 96 5.39 18.52 -9.52
CA ILE A 96 5.70 17.93 -8.21
C ILE A 96 5.68 16.41 -8.44
N ASN A 97 6.80 15.74 -8.17
CA ASN A 97 6.90 14.28 -8.20
C ASN A 97 6.37 13.71 -6.87
N TYR A 98 5.24 13.01 -6.88
CA TYR A 98 4.72 12.32 -5.69
C TYR A 98 5.34 10.93 -5.59
N ALA A 99 5.86 10.57 -4.42
CA ALA A 99 6.42 9.25 -4.17
C ALA A 99 5.32 8.31 -3.65
N LEU A 100 5.02 7.23 -4.39
CA LEU A 100 4.06 6.21 -3.98
C LEU A 100 4.76 5.14 -3.14
N TYR A 101 4.37 5.00 -1.87
CA TYR A 101 4.89 4.00 -0.94
C TYR A 101 3.91 2.82 -0.86
N TYR A 102 4.43 1.60 -0.78
CA TYR A 102 3.62 0.38 -0.81
C TYR A 102 3.69 -0.41 0.50
N SER A 103 2.61 -0.45 1.28
CA SER A 103 2.30 -1.44 2.35
C SER A 103 1.30 -2.49 1.83
N TYR A 104 0.73 -3.41 2.63
CA TYR A 104 -0.41 -4.29 2.25
C TYR A 104 -1.53 -4.49 3.36
N GLY A 105 -2.84 -4.58 3.05
CA GLY A 105 -4.01 -4.50 4.01
C GLY A 105 -5.42 -4.22 3.40
N TYR A 106 -6.49 -4.99 3.70
CA TYR A 106 -7.91 -4.50 3.76
C TYR A 106 -8.84 -5.32 4.67
N TYR A 107 -9.78 -4.61 5.31
CA TYR A 107 -11.10 -4.91 5.90
C TYR A 107 -11.73 -6.32 6.07
N SER A 108 -12.35 -6.42 7.26
CA SER A 108 -13.61 -7.15 7.53
C SER A 108 -14.67 -6.22 8.17
N TYR A 109 -15.95 -6.52 7.93
CA TYR A 109 -17.14 -5.91 8.54
C TYR A 109 -17.61 -6.83 9.69
N GLY A 110 -17.90 -6.27 10.87
CA GLY A 110 -18.78 -6.90 11.87
C GLY A 110 -18.12 -7.47 13.14
N GLU A 111 -18.34 -6.75 14.24
CA GLU A 111 -18.47 -7.22 15.64
C GLU A 111 -17.39 -8.18 16.21
N SER A 112 -16.36 -7.61 16.82
CA SER A 112 -16.00 -7.81 18.25
C SER A 112 -14.67 -7.13 18.56
N LEU A 113 -14.54 -6.70 19.81
CA LEU A 113 -13.42 -5.95 20.38
C LEU A 113 -12.06 -6.61 20.15
N SER A 114 -11.02 -5.78 20.00
CA SER A 114 -9.59 -6.11 19.99
C SER A 114 -9.03 -6.73 18.69
N ALA A 115 -8.78 -5.90 17.67
CA ALA A 115 -7.89 -6.25 16.57
C ALA A 115 -7.20 -5.01 15.98
N ARG A 116 -6.31 -4.41 16.78
CA ARG A 116 -5.23 -3.55 16.29
C ARG A 116 -4.11 -4.48 15.86
N ASN A 117 -3.77 -4.50 14.58
CA ASN A 117 -2.55 -5.04 13.97
C ASN A 117 -2.80 -5.06 12.45
N GLY A 118 -2.26 -4.07 11.73
CA GLY A 118 -2.17 -4.14 10.28
C GLY A 118 -1.35 -5.37 9.89
N ASN A 119 -2.03 -6.47 9.57
CA ASN A 119 -1.38 -7.75 9.34
C ASN A 119 -0.70 -7.77 7.96
N LEU A 120 0.44 -7.11 7.81
CA LEU A 120 1.30 -7.37 6.68
C LEU A 120 2.09 -8.65 6.90
N TYR A 121 2.17 -9.44 5.85
CA TYR A 121 3.32 -10.30 5.65
C TYR A 121 4.21 -9.54 4.69
N PHE A 122 5.48 -9.40 5.01
CA PHE A 122 6.44 -9.10 3.97
C PHE A 122 7.19 -10.37 3.62
N SER A 123 7.05 -10.74 2.36
CA SER A 123 7.79 -11.81 1.70
C SER A 123 8.23 -11.26 0.36
N VAL A 124 9.33 -11.79 -0.19
CA VAL A 124 9.78 -11.53 -1.56
C VAL A 124 8.64 -11.64 -2.58
N THR A 125 7.64 -12.47 -2.31
CA THR A 125 6.43 -12.62 -3.14
C THR A 125 5.55 -11.36 -3.21
N ILE A 126 5.51 -10.54 -2.15
CA ILE A 126 4.70 -9.32 -2.09
C ILE A 126 5.45 -8.14 -2.73
N SER A 127 6.76 -8.06 -2.51
CA SER A 127 7.63 -7.10 -3.22
C SER A 127 7.59 -7.31 -4.74
N CYS A 128 7.39 -8.53 -5.22
CA CYS A 128 7.19 -8.82 -6.64
C CYS A 128 5.95 -8.10 -7.21
N THR A 129 4.79 -8.19 -6.53
CA THR A 129 3.56 -7.54 -6.99
C THR A 129 3.70 -6.02 -6.99
N ALA A 130 4.30 -5.46 -5.94
CA ALA A 130 4.60 -4.03 -5.82
C ALA A 130 5.37 -3.47 -7.03
N LEU A 131 6.45 -4.17 -7.42
CA LEU A 131 7.28 -3.80 -8.56
C LEU A 131 6.49 -3.87 -9.87
N ILE A 132 5.68 -4.92 -10.06
CA ILE A 132 4.83 -5.09 -11.24
C ILE A 132 3.78 -3.97 -11.34
N ASP A 133 3.20 -3.58 -10.20
CA ASP A 133 2.16 -2.55 -10.13
C ASP A 133 2.72 -1.12 -10.23
N GLY A 134 4.03 -0.96 -10.07
CA GLY A 134 4.74 0.30 -10.25
C GLY A 134 4.76 1.15 -8.98
N ALA A 135 4.94 0.53 -7.82
CA ALA A 135 5.28 1.23 -6.59
C ALA A 135 6.60 2.02 -6.77
N THR A 136 6.68 3.20 -6.14
CA THR A 136 7.91 4.01 -6.15
C THR A 136 8.86 3.57 -5.03
N THR A 137 8.29 3.16 -3.90
CA THR A 137 9.01 2.71 -2.72
C THR A 137 8.44 1.39 -2.22
N LEU A 138 9.31 0.44 -1.90
CA LEU A 138 8.95 -0.74 -1.11
C LEU A 138 9.05 -0.36 0.37
N GLU A 139 7.91 -0.33 1.04
CA GLU A 139 7.85 -0.33 2.50
C GLU A 139 8.14 -1.75 2.99
N LEU A 140 8.65 -1.95 4.20
CA LEU A 140 8.73 -3.26 4.86
C LEU A 140 9.14 -3.16 6.32
N ASP A 141 8.73 -4.16 7.08
CA ASP A 141 9.06 -4.31 8.49
C ASP A 141 10.23 -5.26 8.71
N ASN A 142 11.06 -4.96 9.70
CA ASN A 142 12.11 -5.84 10.14
C ASN A 142 11.96 -6.24 11.60
N ALA A 143 12.49 -7.43 11.91
CA ALA A 143 12.74 -7.94 13.24
C ALA A 143 14.17 -8.49 13.32
N ILE A 144 14.72 -8.60 14.53
CA ILE A 144 16.07 -9.14 14.78
C ILE A 144 15.97 -10.45 15.54
N THR A 145 16.61 -11.50 15.02
CA THR A 145 16.61 -12.84 15.62
C THR A 145 17.48 -12.95 16.87
N LYS A 146 17.43 -14.11 17.54
CA LYS A 146 18.29 -14.47 18.68
C LYS A 146 19.79 -14.41 18.35
N ASP A 147 20.15 -14.90 17.17
CA ASP A 147 21.50 -14.92 16.60
C ASP A 147 21.85 -13.63 15.83
N GLY A 148 20.90 -12.68 15.76
CA GLY A 148 21.17 -11.32 15.34
C GLY A 148 21.06 -11.06 13.84
N GLU A 149 20.32 -11.91 13.14
CA GLU A 149 19.95 -11.76 11.73
C GLU A 149 18.78 -10.80 11.58
N VAL A 150 18.82 -9.97 10.53
CA VAL A 150 17.73 -9.05 10.19
C VAL A 150 16.75 -9.78 9.26
N VAL A 151 15.55 -10.03 9.75
CA VAL A 151 14.50 -10.72 9.01
C VAL A 151 13.36 -9.78 8.67
N VAL A 152 12.73 -10.03 7.53
CA VAL A 152 11.60 -9.25 7.03
C VAL A 152 10.31 -9.82 7.62
N TRP A 153 9.75 -9.11 8.61
CA TRP A 153 8.62 -9.59 9.41
C TRP A 153 7.96 -8.44 10.19
N HIS A 154 6.63 -8.40 10.21
CA HIS A 154 5.84 -7.31 10.79
C HIS A 154 5.64 -7.41 12.30
N ASP A 155 5.30 -8.59 12.83
CA ASP A 155 4.86 -8.71 14.22
C ASP A 155 6.06 -9.02 15.14
N GLU A 156 5.95 -8.74 16.43
CA GLU A 156 7.04 -9.09 17.36
C GLU A 156 7.21 -10.60 17.53
N ASN A 157 6.15 -11.37 17.28
CA ASN A 157 6.09 -12.81 17.39
C ASN A 157 5.65 -13.50 16.10
N ILE A 158 5.86 -14.82 16.04
CA ILE A 158 5.33 -15.64 14.96
C ILE A 158 3.84 -15.86 15.16
N VAL A 159 3.01 -15.23 14.33
CA VAL A 159 1.56 -15.30 14.46
C VAL A 159 1.00 -16.59 13.85
N ALA A 160 0.10 -17.27 14.57
CA ALA A 160 -0.46 -18.56 14.15
C ALA A 160 -1.45 -18.45 12.99
N THR A 161 -2.10 -17.29 12.80
CA THR A 161 -2.84 -17.04 11.55
C THR A 161 -1.87 -16.96 10.38
N LYS A 162 -0.60 -16.62 10.65
CA LYS A 162 0.38 -16.29 9.63
C LYS A 162 1.24 -17.46 9.15
N CYS A 163 1.86 -18.13 10.11
CA CYS A 163 2.77 -19.24 9.83
C CYS A 163 2.24 -20.56 10.41
N LYS A 164 2.86 -21.66 10.00
CA LYS A 164 2.73 -22.97 10.65
C LYS A 164 4.12 -23.58 10.87
N ASP A 165 4.27 -24.27 11.99
CA ASP A 165 5.40 -25.15 12.24
C ASP A 165 5.40 -26.30 11.23
N THR A 166 6.58 -26.64 10.69
CA THR A 166 6.76 -27.83 9.84
C THR A 166 7.63 -28.90 10.50
N GLY A 167 8.52 -28.50 11.40
CA GLY A 167 9.39 -29.37 12.19
C GLY A 167 10.43 -28.55 12.97
N PRO A 168 11.13 -29.17 13.92
CA PRO A 168 12.21 -28.51 14.65
C PRO A 168 13.44 -28.32 13.75
N ALA A 169 14.21 -27.26 14.00
CA ALA A 169 15.46 -26.97 13.29
C ALA A 169 16.57 -27.97 13.60
N PHE A 170 16.56 -28.56 14.79
CA PHE A 170 17.51 -29.57 15.23
C PHE A 170 16.83 -30.59 16.15
N ALA A 171 17.45 -31.78 16.27
CA ALA A 171 16.94 -32.83 17.14
C ALA A 171 16.87 -32.33 18.60
N ASN A 172 15.77 -32.64 19.29
CA ASN A 172 15.50 -32.24 20.67
C ASN A 172 15.51 -30.71 20.92
N ASP A 173 15.14 -29.91 19.91
CA ASP A 173 14.96 -28.48 20.12
C ASP A 173 13.81 -28.20 21.10
N THR A 174 14.17 -27.82 22.33
CA THR A 174 13.22 -27.50 23.41
C THR A 174 12.40 -26.25 23.12
N GLN A 175 12.83 -25.43 22.14
CA GLN A 175 12.06 -24.28 21.68
C GLN A 175 11.07 -24.62 20.56
N PHE A 176 10.94 -25.86 20.11
CA PHE A 176 9.84 -26.24 19.21
C PHE A 176 8.57 -26.56 20.03
N PRO A 177 7.35 -26.17 19.60
CA PRO A 177 6.98 -25.41 18.39
C PRO A 177 7.35 -23.92 18.47
N TYR A 178 7.60 -23.28 17.32
CA TYR A 178 8.05 -21.88 17.25
C TYR A 178 6.91 -20.88 17.08
N VAL A 179 5.78 -21.27 16.48
CA VAL A 179 4.61 -20.39 16.35
C VAL A 179 4.16 -19.92 17.75
N GLY A 180 3.92 -18.61 17.88
CA GLY A 180 3.58 -17.92 19.12
C GLY A 180 4.77 -17.29 19.85
N LYS A 181 6.01 -17.61 19.49
CA LYS A 181 7.22 -17.08 20.15
C LYS A 181 7.70 -15.80 19.49
N TYR A 182 8.35 -14.94 20.29
CA TYR A 182 8.97 -13.70 19.84
C TYR A 182 10.17 -13.98 18.93
N ILE A 183 10.30 -13.20 17.84
CA ILE A 183 11.41 -13.30 16.89
C ILE A 183 12.76 -13.14 17.62
N ALA A 184 12.84 -12.23 18.58
CA ALA A 184 14.05 -11.96 19.37
C ALA A 184 14.58 -13.18 20.13
N ASN A 185 13.74 -14.21 20.35
CA ASN A 185 14.09 -15.44 21.06
C ASN A 185 14.38 -16.63 20.14
N LEU A 186 14.12 -16.51 18.84
CA LEU A 186 14.31 -17.56 17.85
C LEU A 186 15.55 -17.28 16.99
N THR A 187 16.32 -18.31 16.66
CA THR A 187 17.43 -18.21 15.70
C THR A 187 16.91 -18.21 14.26
N LEU A 188 17.70 -17.71 13.31
CA LEU A 188 17.34 -17.78 11.89
C LEU A 188 17.07 -19.23 11.44
N ALA A 189 17.87 -20.18 11.92
CA ALA A 189 17.69 -21.60 11.59
C ALA A 189 16.29 -22.13 12.00
N GLN A 190 15.77 -21.68 13.15
CA GLN A 190 14.43 -22.01 13.62
C GLN A 190 13.35 -21.34 12.78
N LEU A 191 13.53 -20.05 12.44
CA LEU A 191 12.60 -19.33 11.58
C LEU A 191 12.51 -19.93 10.16
N GLN A 192 13.62 -20.45 9.64
CA GLN A 192 13.69 -21.09 8.33
C GLN A 192 12.97 -22.45 8.27
N THR A 193 12.46 -22.99 9.39
CA THR A 193 11.59 -24.18 9.34
C THR A 193 10.11 -23.82 9.19
N LEU A 194 9.74 -22.55 9.34
CA LEU A 194 8.34 -22.13 9.28
C LEU A 194 7.83 -22.04 7.84
N ASP A 195 6.59 -22.47 7.63
CA ASP A 195 5.85 -22.20 6.40
C ASP A 195 4.90 -21.02 6.64
N CYS A 196 5.27 -19.88 6.08
CA CYS A 196 4.56 -18.61 6.17
C CYS A 196 3.94 -18.19 4.83
N GLY A 197 3.88 -19.09 3.84
CA GLY A 197 3.26 -18.82 2.54
C GLY A 197 2.02 -19.67 2.24
N SER A 198 1.79 -20.74 3.00
CA SER A 198 0.61 -21.59 2.84
C SER A 198 -0.71 -20.98 3.32
N LYS A 199 -0.68 -20.06 4.29
CA LYS A 199 -1.89 -19.54 4.93
C LYS A 199 -2.36 -18.25 4.26
N ARG A 200 -3.56 -18.30 3.67
CA ARG A 200 -4.29 -17.10 3.28
C ARG A 200 -4.85 -16.42 4.52
N GLN A 201 -4.68 -15.12 4.66
CA GLN A 201 -5.32 -14.36 5.72
C GLN A 201 -6.79 -14.08 5.41
N ILE A 202 -7.62 -14.06 6.45
CA ILE A 202 -9.07 -13.86 6.32
C ILE A 202 -9.39 -12.47 5.75
N ASP A 203 -8.65 -11.46 6.20
CA ASP A 203 -8.77 -10.08 5.71
C ASP A 203 -8.19 -9.92 4.29
N PHE A 204 -7.57 -10.96 3.73
CA PHE A 204 -6.88 -10.87 2.44
C PHE A 204 -7.30 -11.97 1.47
N PRO A 205 -8.58 -11.97 1.05
CA PRO A 205 -9.13 -13.04 0.20
C PRO A 205 -8.44 -13.15 -1.16
N LEU A 206 -7.86 -12.05 -1.67
CA LEU A 206 -7.14 -12.01 -2.95
C LEU A 206 -5.65 -12.36 -2.83
N GLN A 207 -5.15 -12.62 -1.61
CA GLN A 207 -3.75 -13.01 -1.39
C GLN A 207 -3.44 -14.33 -2.11
N SER A 208 -2.40 -14.29 -2.94
CA SER A 208 -1.80 -15.49 -3.53
C SER A 208 -1.01 -16.23 -2.46
N THR A 209 -1.22 -17.56 -2.36
CA THR A 209 -0.48 -18.41 -1.44
C THR A 209 0.70 -19.07 -2.17
N TYR A 210 1.82 -19.20 -1.47
CA TYR A 210 3.03 -19.85 -1.95
C TYR A 210 3.47 -20.88 -0.90
N PRO A 211 2.93 -22.11 -0.95
CA PRO A 211 3.22 -23.12 0.06
C PRO A 211 4.71 -23.37 0.25
N GLY A 212 5.16 -23.40 1.50
CA GLY A 212 6.56 -23.66 1.86
C GLY A 212 7.47 -22.43 1.81
N VAL A 213 6.96 -21.24 1.49
CA VAL A 213 7.73 -19.99 1.62
C VAL A 213 8.01 -19.70 3.09
N ARG A 214 9.28 -19.41 3.38
CA ARG A 214 9.82 -19.11 4.70
C ARG A 214 9.95 -17.60 4.89
N ILE A 215 10.20 -17.16 6.12
CA ILE A 215 10.59 -15.78 6.42
C ILE A 215 11.92 -15.47 5.73
N SER A 216 12.01 -14.36 5.01
CA SER A 216 13.24 -13.95 4.32
C SER A 216 14.10 -13.07 5.22
N THR A 217 15.41 -13.17 5.09
CA THR A 217 16.34 -12.13 5.59
C THR A 217 16.24 -10.87 4.73
N LEU A 218 16.63 -9.72 5.27
CA LEU A 218 16.69 -8.48 4.50
C LEU A 218 17.68 -8.60 3.31
N THR A 219 18.81 -9.27 3.52
CA THR A 219 19.82 -9.52 2.48
C THR A 219 19.25 -10.36 1.33
N GLU A 220 18.43 -11.36 1.62
CA GLU A 220 17.76 -12.16 0.59
C GLU A 220 16.74 -11.35 -0.21
N LEU A 221 16.04 -10.43 0.45
CA LEU A 221 15.11 -9.52 -0.22
C LEU A 221 15.84 -8.53 -1.13
N PHE A 222 16.95 -7.93 -0.67
CA PHE A 222 17.80 -7.12 -1.53
C PHE A 222 18.30 -7.93 -2.73
N SER A 223 18.83 -9.14 -2.52
CA SER A 223 19.28 -10.02 -3.61
C SER A 223 18.19 -10.30 -4.65
N PHE A 224 16.93 -10.46 -4.22
CA PHE A 224 15.79 -10.58 -5.14
C PHE A 224 15.57 -9.27 -5.92
N ALA A 225 15.57 -8.13 -5.22
CA ALA A 225 15.35 -6.83 -5.83
C ALA A 225 16.45 -6.50 -6.85
N GLU A 226 17.72 -6.77 -6.58
CA GLU A 226 18.82 -6.56 -7.56
C GLU A 226 18.58 -7.29 -8.88
N CYS A 227 18.00 -8.50 -8.83
CA CYS A 227 17.60 -9.22 -10.05
C CYS A 227 16.44 -8.52 -10.78
N ALA A 228 15.45 -8.04 -10.02
CA ALA A 228 14.24 -7.43 -10.57
C ALA A 228 14.45 -5.97 -11.04
N ASP A 229 15.42 -5.28 -10.45
CA ASP A 229 15.77 -3.87 -10.60
C ASP A 229 17.30 -3.70 -10.75
N PRO A 230 17.87 -4.03 -11.92
CA PRO A 230 19.30 -3.98 -12.15
C PRO A 230 19.88 -2.54 -12.16
N ASP A 231 19.02 -1.53 -12.22
CA ASP A 231 19.40 -0.12 -12.23
C ASP A 231 19.26 0.53 -10.84
N PHE A 232 18.84 -0.24 -9.82
CA PHE A 232 18.68 0.20 -8.43
C PHE A 232 17.79 1.44 -8.27
N ARG A 233 16.69 1.51 -9.03
CA ARG A 233 15.77 2.66 -9.05
C ARG A 233 14.71 2.62 -7.95
N ILE A 234 14.41 1.45 -7.40
CA ILE A 234 13.40 1.33 -6.34
C ILE A 234 13.90 2.00 -5.06
N LEU A 235 13.01 2.76 -4.41
CA LEU A 235 13.26 3.30 -3.08
C LEU A 235 12.85 2.28 -2.01
N TRP A 236 13.39 2.44 -0.82
CA TRP A 236 13.08 1.59 0.33
C TRP A 236 12.65 2.42 1.53
N ASN A 237 11.62 1.98 2.23
CA ASN A 237 11.18 2.54 3.50
C ASN A 237 11.12 1.40 4.52
N ILE A 238 12.16 1.29 5.35
CA ILE A 238 12.42 0.08 6.15
C ILE A 238 12.15 0.38 7.62
N GLU A 239 11.18 -0.32 8.20
CA GLU A 239 10.75 -0.14 9.59
C GLU A 239 11.54 -1.02 10.57
N SER A 240 11.98 -0.43 11.68
CA SER A 240 12.35 -1.20 12.87
C SER A 240 11.14 -1.49 13.76
N LYS A 241 10.74 -2.76 13.89
CA LYS A 241 9.73 -3.18 14.87
C LYS A 241 10.35 -3.34 16.25
N VAL A 242 10.59 -2.20 16.90
CA VAL A 242 10.98 -2.13 18.32
C VAL A 242 9.76 -1.71 19.13
N ASN A 243 9.46 -2.45 20.19
CA ASN A 243 8.39 -2.12 21.11
C ASN A 243 8.91 -1.29 22.28
N ALA A 244 8.42 -0.06 22.40
CA ALA A 244 8.86 0.86 23.44
C ALA A 244 8.26 0.55 24.82
N GLU A 245 7.09 -0.08 24.88
CA GLU A 245 6.38 -0.46 26.11
C GLU A 245 6.84 -1.83 26.65
N HIS A 246 7.16 -2.75 25.75
CA HIS A 246 7.55 -4.12 26.05
C HIS A 246 8.97 -4.42 25.57
N THR A 247 9.94 -3.77 26.21
CA THR A 247 11.37 -3.83 25.87
C THR A 247 12.00 -5.23 25.92
N ASN A 248 11.31 -6.23 26.50
CA ASN A 248 11.76 -7.62 26.55
C ASN A 248 11.26 -8.48 25.37
N GLN A 249 10.38 -7.96 24.50
CA GLN A 249 9.83 -8.69 23.36
C GLN A 249 10.67 -8.49 22.09
N THR A 250 11.42 -7.40 22.02
CA THR A 250 12.25 -7.00 20.87
C THR A 250 13.70 -6.73 21.29
N ARG A 251 14.60 -6.47 20.34
CA ARG A 251 15.97 -6.02 20.65
C ARG A 251 16.00 -4.54 21.01
N SER A 252 17.01 -4.14 21.78
CA SER A 252 17.23 -2.73 22.14
C SER A 252 17.39 -1.86 20.89
N PRO A 253 17.00 -0.57 20.94
CA PRO A 253 17.17 0.38 19.84
C PRO A 253 18.58 0.36 19.22
N GLU A 254 19.64 0.31 20.03
CA GLU A 254 21.03 0.35 19.58
C GLU A 254 21.43 -0.91 18.80
N ASP A 255 21.16 -2.10 19.32
CA ASP A 255 21.40 -3.37 18.64
C ASP A 255 20.62 -3.46 17.32
N PHE A 256 19.36 -3.00 17.34
CA PHE A 256 18.50 -3.01 16.16
C PHE A 256 19.04 -2.11 15.03
N VAL A 257 19.33 -0.85 15.35
CA VAL A 257 19.87 0.13 14.41
C VAL A 257 21.21 -0.33 13.87
N THR A 258 22.10 -0.83 14.72
CA THR A 258 23.43 -1.30 14.32
C THR A 258 23.36 -2.43 13.30
N ARG A 259 22.46 -3.40 13.50
CA ARG A 259 22.30 -4.54 12.59
C ARG A 259 21.69 -4.15 11.25
N GLN A 260 20.64 -3.31 11.25
CA GLN A 260 20.06 -2.80 10.01
C GLN A 260 21.05 -1.94 9.23
N HIS A 261 21.71 -0.99 9.92
CA HIS A 261 22.71 -0.11 9.31
C HIS A 261 23.83 -0.90 8.63
N HIS A 262 24.33 -1.96 9.27
CA HIS A 262 25.34 -2.82 8.68
C HIS A 262 24.91 -3.42 7.33
N ILE A 263 23.64 -3.83 7.18
CA ILE A 263 23.12 -4.31 5.90
C ILE A 263 22.93 -3.15 4.92
N PHE A 264 22.44 -2.01 5.38
CA PHE A 264 22.15 -0.86 4.52
C PHE A 264 23.40 -0.32 3.83
N VAL A 265 24.48 -0.07 4.57
CA VAL A 265 25.71 0.53 3.99
C VAL A 265 26.44 -0.40 3.02
N ASN A 266 26.23 -1.71 3.18
CA ASN A 266 26.77 -2.74 2.29
C ASN A 266 25.84 -3.10 1.12
N SER A 267 24.64 -2.50 1.07
CA SER A 267 23.67 -2.71 0.01
C SER A 267 23.93 -1.77 -1.19
N PRO A 268 23.68 -2.20 -2.43
CA PRO A 268 23.68 -1.29 -3.58
C PRO A 268 22.60 -0.20 -3.45
N TYR A 269 21.58 -0.42 -2.60
CA TYR A 269 20.49 0.52 -2.35
C TYR A 269 20.78 1.55 -1.25
N ARG A 270 22.01 1.63 -0.71
CA ARG A 270 22.35 2.49 0.44
C ARG A 270 21.87 3.96 0.34
N HIS A 271 21.77 4.50 -0.87
CA HIS A 271 21.32 5.88 -1.14
C HIS A 271 19.81 6.03 -1.37
N SER A 272 19.09 4.91 -1.40
CA SER A 272 17.65 4.82 -1.68
C SER A 272 16.86 4.35 -0.47
N ILE A 273 17.51 4.16 0.69
CA ILE A 273 16.90 3.64 1.92
C ILE A 273 16.51 4.80 2.84
N THR A 274 15.23 4.81 3.24
CA THR A 274 14.71 5.55 4.38
C THR A 274 14.52 4.60 5.56
N TYR A 275 14.96 4.99 6.74
CA TYR A 275 14.74 4.26 7.98
C TYR A 275 13.51 4.81 8.71
N GLN A 276 12.51 3.99 8.98
CA GLN A 276 11.30 4.42 9.69
C GLN A 276 11.09 3.67 11.01
N SER A 277 10.36 4.27 11.95
CA SER A 277 10.06 3.63 13.22
C SER A 277 8.99 4.37 14.00
N PHE A 278 8.18 3.64 14.77
CA PHE A 278 7.36 4.18 15.85
C PHE A 278 8.18 4.47 17.10
N ASP A 279 9.20 3.66 17.40
CA ASP A 279 10.12 3.94 18.50
C ASP A 279 11.14 4.98 18.03
N TRP A 280 10.83 6.25 18.29
CA TRP A 280 11.65 7.38 17.85
C TRP A 280 13.05 7.37 18.45
N ARG A 281 13.31 6.59 19.52
CA ARG A 281 14.68 6.40 20.02
C ARG A 281 15.56 5.78 18.95
N THR A 282 15.03 4.86 18.15
CA THR A 282 15.77 4.24 17.04
C THR A 282 16.12 5.26 15.95
N LEU A 283 15.25 6.26 15.69
CA LEU A 283 15.53 7.32 14.73
C LEU A 283 16.66 8.22 15.23
N VAL A 284 16.65 8.58 16.52
CA VAL A 284 17.73 9.35 17.16
C VAL A 284 19.05 8.59 17.07
N VAL A 285 19.06 7.29 17.36
CA VAL A 285 20.25 6.43 17.25
C VAL A 285 20.72 6.33 15.80
N MET A 286 19.82 6.15 14.82
CA MET A 286 20.18 6.10 13.40
C MET A 286 20.77 7.43 12.93
N LYS A 287 20.18 8.57 13.29
CA LYS A 287 20.74 9.89 12.97
C LYS A 287 22.08 10.15 13.63
N ALA A 288 22.33 9.61 14.82
CA ALA A 288 23.64 9.70 15.46
C ALA A 288 24.69 8.83 14.75
N LEU A 289 24.29 7.65 14.30
CA LEU A 289 25.16 6.69 13.61
C LEU A 289 25.48 7.11 12.17
N ASP A 290 24.47 7.51 11.40
CA ASP A 290 24.59 7.87 9.99
C ASP A 290 23.51 8.87 9.57
N ARG A 291 23.89 10.16 9.54
CA ARG A 291 22.99 11.25 9.14
C ARG A 291 22.59 11.22 7.68
N SER A 292 23.31 10.47 6.83
CA SER A 292 23.01 10.41 5.39
C SER A 292 21.76 9.58 5.08
N ILE A 293 21.33 8.73 6.02
CA ILE A 293 20.11 7.95 5.91
C ILE A 293 18.92 8.81 6.37
N PRO A 294 17.93 9.07 5.49
CA PRO A 294 16.70 9.75 5.89
C PRO A 294 15.94 8.95 6.94
N THR A 295 15.35 9.63 7.92
CA THR A 295 14.51 9.01 8.95
C THR A 295 13.06 9.46 8.87
N SER A 296 12.15 8.51 9.03
CA SER A 296 10.70 8.73 8.97
C SER A 296 10.04 8.37 10.30
N ALA A 297 9.46 9.38 10.96
CA ALA A 297 8.81 9.27 12.26
C ALA A 297 7.38 8.74 12.09
N LEU A 298 7.17 7.45 12.39
CA LEU A 298 5.83 6.86 12.43
C LEU A 298 5.10 7.31 13.68
N VAL A 299 3.81 7.60 13.55
CA VAL A 299 2.98 8.03 14.66
C VAL A 299 1.51 7.74 14.39
N ASP A 300 0.80 7.32 15.41
CA ASP A 300 -0.65 7.19 15.48
C ASP A 300 -1.16 7.75 16.81
N LEU A 301 -2.46 7.64 17.07
CA LEU A 301 -3.04 8.16 18.31
C LEU A 301 -2.49 7.47 19.56
N GLU A 302 -2.20 6.17 19.47
CA GLU A 302 -1.82 5.33 20.61
C GLU A 302 -0.37 5.54 21.02
N THR A 303 0.48 5.79 20.04
CA THR A 303 1.89 6.10 20.23
C THR A 303 2.12 7.59 20.54
N ALA A 304 1.24 8.48 20.06
CA ALA A 304 1.29 9.90 20.36
C ALA A 304 0.81 10.22 21.79
N VAL A 305 -0.24 9.54 22.27
CA VAL A 305 -0.96 9.91 23.48
C VAL A 305 -1.05 8.73 24.46
N MET A 306 -0.48 8.92 25.65
CA MET A 306 -0.65 7.99 26.78
C MET A 306 -1.85 8.38 27.65
N PRO A 307 -2.40 7.42 28.43
CA PRO A 307 -3.31 7.75 29.53
C PRO A 307 -2.72 8.85 30.43
N ASP A 308 -3.58 9.72 30.95
CA ASP A 308 -3.22 10.80 31.87
C ASP A 308 -2.17 11.81 31.35
N ASN A 309 -1.97 11.85 30.02
CA ASN A 309 -1.01 12.73 29.37
C ASN A 309 0.41 12.52 29.91
N GLU A 310 0.79 11.28 30.23
CA GLU A 310 2.16 10.89 30.56
C GLU A 310 3.08 10.95 29.34
N THR A 311 4.40 10.93 29.57
CA THR A 311 5.38 10.88 28.47
C THR A 311 5.25 9.54 27.73
N SER A 312 4.95 9.59 26.44
CA SER A 312 4.93 8.39 25.60
C SER A 312 6.34 7.78 25.50
N PRO A 313 6.51 6.47 25.76
CA PRO A 313 7.79 5.80 25.60
C PRO A 313 8.24 5.75 24.13
N TRP A 314 7.30 5.91 23.19
CA TRP A 314 7.54 5.89 21.74
C TRP A 314 8.25 7.15 21.24
N LEU A 315 8.04 8.31 21.89
CA LEU A 315 8.46 9.62 21.37
C LEU A 315 9.86 10.06 21.83
N ALA A 316 10.75 9.10 22.10
CA ALA A 316 12.12 9.36 22.55
C ALA A 316 12.22 10.28 23.78
N GLY A 317 11.23 10.20 24.69
CA GLY A 317 11.17 11.02 25.90
C GLY A 317 10.62 12.43 25.69
N LEU A 318 10.16 12.78 24.48
CA LEU A 318 9.50 14.04 24.22
C LEU A 318 8.05 14.05 24.72
N ARG A 319 7.63 15.23 25.17
CA ARG A 319 6.28 15.54 25.62
C ARG A 319 5.60 16.41 24.57
N LEU A 320 4.50 15.95 23.98
CA LEU A 320 3.81 16.70 22.92
C LEU A 320 3.27 18.04 23.43
N ASP A 321 2.76 18.08 24.67
CA ASP A 321 2.24 19.28 25.30
C ASP A 321 3.30 20.32 25.69
N ALA A 322 4.59 19.98 25.58
CA ALA A 322 5.68 20.94 25.68
C ALA A 322 5.86 21.78 24.41
N PHE A 323 5.24 21.39 23.30
CA PHE A 323 5.27 22.12 22.03
C PHE A 323 4.02 23.01 21.89
N PRO A 324 4.15 24.19 21.24
CA PRO A 324 3.03 25.08 21.04
C PRO A 324 2.07 24.55 19.95
N GLY A 325 0.82 25.02 19.99
CA GLY A 325 -0.18 24.75 18.96
C GLY A 325 -1.14 23.62 19.32
N ASP A 326 -1.89 23.16 18.32
CA ASP A 326 -2.76 21.99 18.45
C ASP A 326 -1.95 20.67 18.36
N MET A 327 -2.61 19.53 18.57
CA MET A 327 -1.96 18.22 18.52
C MET A 327 -1.21 17.99 17.20
N SER A 328 -1.72 18.51 16.08
CA SER A 328 -1.08 18.38 14.77
C SER A 328 0.26 19.13 14.71
N ALA A 329 0.27 20.38 15.21
CA ALA A 329 1.50 21.18 15.33
C ALA A 329 2.49 20.57 16.33
N GLN A 330 1.98 20.04 17.45
CA GLN A 330 2.80 19.41 18.50
C GLN A 330 3.53 18.17 17.98
N ILE A 331 2.82 17.27 17.28
CA ILE A 331 3.41 16.07 16.68
C ILE A 331 4.47 16.44 15.65
N ALA A 332 4.17 17.39 14.75
CA ALA A 332 5.14 17.83 13.74
C ALA A 332 6.38 18.49 14.39
N SER A 333 6.18 19.31 15.42
CA SER A 333 7.28 19.95 16.15
C SER A 333 8.15 18.93 16.90
N ALA A 334 7.54 17.91 17.49
CA ALA A 334 8.26 16.84 18.19
C ALA A 334 9.09 15.98 17.21
N ALA A 335 8.54 15.62 16.05
CA ALA A 335 9.28 14.90 15.01
C ALA A 335 10.44 15.75 14.46
N HIS A 336 10.23 17.06 14.26
CA HIS A 336 11.29 17.97 13.87
C HIS A 336 12.39 18.08 14.93
N ALA A 337 12.03 18.10 16.23
CA ALA A 337 12.98 18.20 17.34
C ALA A 337 13.98 17.03 17.41
N ILE A 338 13.59 15.84 16.93
CA ILE A 338 14.50 14.68 16.79
C ILE A 338 15.24 14.64 15.45
N ASN A 339 15.10 15.68 14.61
CA ASN A 339 15.63 15.76 13.24
C ASN A 339 15.11 14.67 12.29
N ALA A 340 13.82 14.31 12.39
CA ALA A 340 13.18 13.48 11.37
C ALA A 340 13.06 14.25 10.04
N ASP A 341 13.30 13.58 8.91
CA ASP A 341 13.13 14.18 7.58
C ASP A 341 11.69 14.02 7.08
N ILE A 342 10.99 13.01 7.59
CA ILE A 342 9.62 12.65 7.20
C ILE A 342 8.79 12.45 8.46
N LEU A 343 7.58 13.02 8.47
CA LEU A 343 6.51 12.64 9.38
C LEU A 343 5.59 11.64 8.68
N SER A 344 5.34 10.50 9.31
CA SER A 344 4.58 9.38 8.74
C SER A 344 3.39 9.05 9.65
N PRO A 345 2.32 9.85 9.62
CA PRO A 345 1.16 9.67 10.50
C PRO A 345 0.19 8.60 10.01
N ALA A 346 -0.58 8.01 10.92
CA ALA A 346 -1.75 7.21 10.56
C ALA A 346 -2.78 8.06 9.76
N ASP A 347 -3.59 7.44 8.91
CA ASP A 347 -4.64 8.13 8.17
C ASP A 347 -5.86 8.44 9.06
N VAL A 348 -6.18 7.52 9.99
CA VAL A 348 -7.39 7.53 10.82
C VAL A 348 -7.07 7.32 12.30
N ALA A 349 -7.83 8.00 13.16
CA ALA A 349 -7.70 7.95 14.62
C ALA A 349 -8.80 7.12 15.30
N SER A 350 -9.78 6.65 14.52
CA SER A 350 -11.00 5.98 14.98
C SER A 350 -11.10 4.53 14.48
N VAL A 351 -11.88 3.71 15.18
CA VAL A 351 -12.26 2.35 14.73
C VAL A 351 -13.10 2.43 13.46
N VAL A 352 -13.91 3.48 13.32
CA VAL A 352 -14.64 3.77 12.10
C VAL A 352 -13.70 4.42 11.11
N VAL A 353 -13.62 3.79 9.96
CA VAL A 353 -12.58 4.02 8.96
C VAL A 353 -13.20 4.43 7.63
N ASP A 354 -14.53 4.54 7.57
CA ASP A 354 -15.26 5.11 6.44
C ASP A 354 -15.51 6.60 6.68
N PRO A 355 -14.94 7.51 5.86
CA PRO A 355 -15.08 8.95 6.05
C PRO A 355 -16.50 9.48 5.86
N THR A 356 -17.43 8.66 5.37
CA THR A 356 -18.85 9.04 5.24
C THR A 356 -19.66 8.83 6.52
N LEU A 357 -19.08 8.17 7.53
CA LEU A 357 -19.75 7.87 8.79
C LEU A 357 -19.44 8.93 9.86
N PRO A 358 -20.40 9.29 10.73
CA PRO A 358 -20.24 10.35 11.73
C PRO A 358 -19.09 10.14 12.72
N GLU A 359 -18.73 8.89 13.00
CA GLU A 359 -17.72 8.52 13.98
C GLU A 359 -16.29 8.47 13.39
N TYR A 360 -16.13 8.77 12.11
CA TYR A 360 -14.82 8.87 11.48
C TYR A 360 -14.04 10.08 11.98
N VAL A 361 -12.83 9.85 12.45
CA VAL A 361 -11.90 10.89 12.89
C VAL A 361 -10.59 10.72 12.12
N PRO A 362 -10.22 11.67 11.23
CA PRO A 362 -8.93 11.61 10.56
C PRO A 362 -7.80 11.87 11.57
N PHE A 363 -6.72 11.08 11.50
CA PHE A 363 -5.52 11.36 12.29
C PHE A 363 -4.59 12.32 11.55
N THR A 364 -4.35 12.05 10.27
CA THR A 364 -3.69 13.01 9.39
C THR A 364 -4.67 14.14 9.08
N THR A 365 -4.27 15.38 9.39
CA THR A 365 -5.05 16.58 9.08
C THR A 365 -4.29 17.50 8.12
N ARG A 366 -5.00 18.38 7.41
CA ARG A 366 -4.36 19.45 6.62
C ARG A 366 -3.42 20.30 7.46
N SER A 367 -3.81 20.63 8.69
CA SER A 367 -2.97 21.39 9.64
C SER A 367 -1.64 20.67 9.88
N MET A 368 -1.68 19.37 10.15
CA MET A 368 -0.48 18.55 10.34
C MET A 368 0.45 18.59 9.13
N VAL A 369 -0.12 18.49 7.92
CA VAL A 369 0.65 18.56 6.67
C VAL A 369 1.31 19.93 6.51
N ASP A 370 0.53 21.01 6.65
CA ASP A 370 1.02 22.39 6.49
C ASP A 370 2.12 22.72 7.52
N TYR A 371 1.98 22.28 8.78
CA TYR A 371 3.00 22.47 9.82
C TYR A 371 4.28 21.68 9.56
N ALA A 372 4.17 20.40 9.19
CA ALA A 372 5.34 19.58 8.87
C ALA A 372 6.11 20.15 7.67
N HIS A 373 5.41 20.61 6.63
CA HIS A 373 6.01 21.29 5.48
C HIS A 373 6.68 22.62 5.89
N HIS A 374 6.07 23.40 6.78
CA HIS A 374 6.67 24.63 7.31
C HIS A 374 7.99 24.37 8.05
N LEU A 375 8.09 23.21 8.71
CA LEU A 375 9.30 22.74 9.39
C LEU A 375 10.31 22.04 8.46
N GLY A 376 10.01 21.98 7.15
CA GLY A 376 10.88 21.39 6.13
C GLY A 376 10.87 19.86 6.07
N MET A 377 9.90 19.20 6.72
CA MET A 377 9.72 17.75 6.66
C MET A 377 8.77 17.36 5.53
N LEU A 378 8.94 16.15 5.01
CA LEU A 378 7.95 15.51 4.13
C LEU A 378 6.84 14.85 4.95
N VAL A 379 5.67 14.64 4.38
CA VAL A 379 4.55 13.93 5.02
C VAL A 379 4.10 12.73 4.20
N LYS A 380 4.10 11.55 4.82
CA LYS A 380 3.78 10.28 4.14
C LYS A 380 2.83 9.42 4.97
N PRO A 381 1.50 9.62 4.89
CA PRO A 381 0.57 8.90 5.75
C PRO A 381 0.45 7.41 5.42
N TRP A 382 0.09 6.61 6.43
CA TRP A 382 -0.15 5.16 6.35
C TRP A 382 -1.40 4.76 7.15
N THR A 383 -2.00 3.60 6.96
CA THR A 383 -2.01 2.85 5.71
C THR A 383 -3.27 3.23 4.94
N VAL A 384 -3.10 4.06 3.91
CA VAL A 384 -4.23 4.72 3.24
C VAL A 384 -4.79 3.81 2.14
N ASN A 385 -5.91 3.16 2.43
CA ASN A 385 -6.48 2.19 1.50
C ASN A 385 -7.79 2.62 0.85
N ARG A 386 -8.44 3.64 1.39
CA ARG A 386 -9.65 4.20 0.79
C ARG A 386 -9.30 5.30 -0.20
N MET A 387 -9.77 5.16 -1.44
CA MET A 387 -9.49 6.13 -2.48
C MET A 387 -10.04 7.53 -2.15
N SER A 388 -11.17 7.63 -1.44
CA SER A 388 -11.68 8.93 -0.97
C SER A 388 -10.69 9.63 -0.02
N ILE A 389 -10.04 8.88 0.88
CA ILE A 389 -9.00 9.43 1.77
C ILE A 389 -7.75 9.79 0.95
N VAL A 390 -7.32 8.92 0.03
CA VAL A 390 -6.21 9.20 -0.89
C VAL A 390 -6.43 10.52 -1.65
N GLU A 391 -7.63 10.77 -2.16
CA GLU A 391 -7.99 12.01 -2.84
C GLU A 391 -7.81 13.24 -1.95
N HIS A 392 -8.30 13.18 -0.71
CA HIS A 392 -8.13 14.28 0.25
C HIS A 392 -6.66 14.54 0.59
N LEU A 393 -5.88 13.48 0.83
CA LEU A 393 -4.46 13.60 1.11
C LEU A 393 -3.68 14.18 -0.09
N LEU A 394 -4.04 13.79 -1.32
CA LEU A 394 -3.47 14.38 -2.53
C LEU A 394 -3.84 15.86 -2.71
N ASP A 395 -5.04 16.28 -2.25
CA ASP A 395 -5.46 17.68 -2.25
C ASP A 395 -4.72 18.50 -1.19
N TRP A 396 -4.35 17.88 -0.07
CA TRP A 396 -3.50 18.47 0.96
C TRP A 396 -2.01 18.41 0.61
N ASN A 397 -1.66 17.89 -0.58
CA ASN A 397 -0.29 17.78 -1.09
C ASN A 397 0.67 16.97 -0.20
N VAL A 398 0.23 15.86 0.40
CA VAL A 398 1.16 14.92 1.05
C VAL A 398 2.23 14.43 0.07
N ASP A 399 3.46 14.23 0.52
CA ASP A 399 4.61 13.90 -0.34
C ASP A 399 4.65 12.42 -0.76
N GLY A 400 3.90 11.60 -0.05
CA GLY A 400 3.67 10.22 -0.40
C GLY A 400 2.50 9.61 0.35
N ILE A 401 2.12 8.42 -0.09
CA ILE A 401 1.05 7.63 0.53
C ILE A 401 1.57 6.22 0.65
N ILE A 402 1.51 5.65 1.85
CA ILE A 402 1.77 4.25 2.13
C ILE A 402 0.43 3.52 2.03
N THR A 403 0.32 2.61 1.06
CA THR A 403 -0.95 1.96 0.70
C THR A 403 -0.77 0.52 0.30
N ASP A 404 -1.87 -0.20 0.43
CA ASP A 404 -1.99 -1.61 0.11
C ASP A 404 -2.44 -1.87 -1.32
N TYR A 405 -2.92 -0.81 -1.97
CA TYR A 405 -3.47 -0.81 -3.33
C TYR A 405 -2.70 0.17 -4.23
N PRO A 406 -1.40 -0.07 -4.48
CA PRO A 406 -0.53 0.85 -5.20
C PRO A 406 -1.01 0.98 -6.64
N ASN A 407 -1.56 -0.08 -7.23
CA ASN A 407 -2.17 -0.05 -8.54
C ASN A 407 -3.36 0.94 -8.60
N MET A 408 -4.20 0.97 -7.56
CA MET A 408 -5.36 1.86 -7.47
C MET A 408 -4.92 3.30 -7.21
N VAL A 409 -4.06 3.52 -6.22
CA VAL A 409 -3.52 4.86 -5.91
C VAL A 409 -2.76 5.40 -7.13
N ARG A 410 -1.93 4.58 -7.77
CA ARG A 410 -1.21 4.97 -8.99
C ARG A 410 -2.17 5.36 -10.11
N ARG A 411 -3.26 4.60 -10.33
CA ARG A 411 -4.28 4.94 -11.34
C ARG A 411 -4.93 6.29 -11.02
N LEU A 412 -5.27 6.54 -9.76
CA LEU A 412 -5.85 7.81 -9.32
C LEU A 412 -4.88 8.98 -9.50
N VAL A 413 -3.60 8.82 -9.13
CA VAL A 413 -2.55 9.83 -9.33
C VAL A 413 -2.37 10.14 -10.82
N GLN A 414 -2.39 9.12 -11.69
CA GLN A 414 -2.37 9.33 -13.15
C GLN A 414 -3.59 10.07 -13.68
N GLN A 415 -4.79 9.75 -13.20
CA GLN A 415 -6.02 10.45 -13.59
C GLN A 415 -5.98 11.93 -13.19
N ARG A 416 -5.27 12.26 -12.10
CA ARG A 416 -4.98 13.62 -11.67
C ARG A 416 -3.79 14.26 -12.39
N SER A 417 -3.33 13.66 -13.50
CA SER A 417 -2.22 14.13 -14.33
C SER A 417 -0.90 14.33 -13.56
N ARG A 418 -0.70 13.58 -12.48
CA ARG A 418 0.53 13.59 -11.69
C ARG A 418 1.46 12.47 -12.15
N PRO A 419 2.78 12.70 -12.14
CA PRO A 419 3.76 11.70 -12.55
C PRO A 419 3.76 10.52 -11.55
N VAL A 420 4.06 9.34 -12.07
CA VAL A 420 4.12 8.09 -11.31
C VAL A 420 5.29 7.26 -11.80
N ALA A 421 5.85 6.44 -10.92
CA ALA A 421 6.95 5.55 -11.26
C ALA A 421 6.59 4.60 -12.43
N PRO A 422 7.56 4.26 -13.30
CA PRO A 422 7.36 3.26 -14.33
C PRO A 422 7.12 1.88 -13.69
N LYS A 423 6.38 1.03 -14.40
CA LYS A 423 6.20 -0.36 -13.99
C LYS A 423 7.42 -1.19 -14.35
N TYR A 424 7.74 -2.18 -13.53
CA TYR A 424 8.79 -3.14 -13.84
C TYR A 424 8.29 -4.20 -14.84
N PRO A 425 9.16 -4.72 -15.74
CA PRO A 425 8.75 -5.76 -16.69
C PRO A 425 8.30 -7.03 -15.96
N LYS A 426 7.00 -7.34 -15.99
CA LYS A 426 6.39 -8.47 -15.28
C LYS A 426 7.13 -9.79 -15.47
N LYS A 427 7.55 -10.09 -16.70
CA LYS A 427 8.32 -11.30 -17.03
C LYS A 427 9.62 -11.40 -16.21
N ARG A 428 10.41 -10.31 -16.16
CA ARG A 428 11.68 -10.26 -15.41
C ARG A 428 11.44 -10.46 -13.92
N VAL A 429 10.49 -9.72 -13.34
CA VAL A 429 10.20 -9.80 -11.90
C VAL A 429 9.78 -11.22 -11.51
N LEU A 430 8.90 -11.86 -12.29
CA LEU A 430 8.47 -13.24 -12.04
C LEU A 430 9.59 -14.27 -12.22
N GLU A 431 10.48 -14.08 -13.19
CA GLU A 431 11.67 -14.94 -13.35
C GLU A 431 12.61 -14.85 -12.14
N CYS A 432 12.84 -13.63 -11.63
CA CYS A 432 13.62 -13.40 -10.40
C CYS A 432 12.95 -14.02 -9.18
N LEU A 433 11.63 -13.86 -9.05
CA LEU A 433 10.87 -14.48 -7.96
C LEU A 433 11.01 -16.00 -8.00
N ASN A 434 10.82 -16.62 -9.16
CA ASN A 434 10.96 -18.07 -9.32
C ASN A 434 12.37 -18.55 -8.98
N ARG A 435 13.41 -17.78 -9.33
CA ARG A 435 14.79 -18.10 -8.94
C ARG A 435 14.99 -18.02 -7.44
N HIS A 436 14.46 -16.98 -6.79
CA HIS A 436 14.50 -16.81 -5.35
C HIS A 436 13.78 -17.97 -4.64
N LEU A 437 12.56 -18.29 -5.05
CA LEU A 437 11.76 -19.38 -4.47
C LEU A 437 12.48 -20.74 -4.60
N LYS A 438 13.08 -21.04 -5.76
CA LYS A 438 13.87 -22.27 -5.93
C LYS A 438 15.05 -22.34 -4.95
N LYS A 439 15.74 -21.23 -4.72
CA LYS A 439 16.85 -21.18 -3.75
C LYS A 439 16.34 -21.35 -2.32
N ALA A 440 15.28 -20.64 -1.94
CA ALA A 440 14.68 -20.69 -0.61
C ALA A 440 14.09 -22.06 -0.25
N MET A 441 13.60 -22.81 -1.26
CA MET A 441 13.04 -24.16 -1.08
C MET A 441 14.09 -25.28 -1.21
N SER A 442 15.32 -24.96 -1.62
CA SER A 442 16.40 -25.95 -1.65
C SER A 442 16.88 -26.25 -0.22
N PRO A 443 17.17 -27.51 0.14
CA PRO A 443 17.75 -27.82 1.44
C PRO A 443 19.10 -27.11 1.57
N SER A 444 19.34 -26.45 2.71
CA SER A 444 20.64 -25.86 3.02
C SER A 444 21.71 -26.95 2.89
N PRO A 445 22.88 -26.66 2.29
CA PRO A 445 24.01 -27.59 2.31
C PRO A 445 24.31 -27.98 3.76
N GLN A 446 24.41 -29.29 4.02
CA GLN A 446 24.69 -29.88 5.33
C GLN A 446 26.07 -29.49 5.86
#